data_AF-A0A0S8AH85-F1
#
_entry.id   AF-A0A0S8AH85-F1
#
_cell.length_a   1.000
_cell.length_b   1.000
_cell.length_c   1.000
_cell.angle_alpha   90.00
_cell.angle_beta   90.00
_cell.angle_gamma   90.00
#
_symmetry.space_group_name_H-M   'P 1'
#
loop_
_entity.id
_entity.type
_entity.pdbx_description
1 polymer ?
#
loop_
_entity_poly.entity_id
_entity_poly.type
_entity_poly.pdbx_seq_one_letter_code
_entity_poly.pdbx_strand_id
1 'polypeptide(L)'
;MREGVRGWHAAATLSCVLLGAPAVGATQSLPGARTVPLRMAIQEALANSRTVADAEYDLEVARQQVREAWASVMPDISGSVSYQRNLMVQELFFDPSAIPGGGGGDPVRVRIGSDNTWQLGFTVSQPLFEYGVFIGVGAASRYRALQEERLRGTTQEVVTAVRRAYFDALLAESDLRLLEQSVERVAQTLEETRALNRAGLTSQYDVLRVEVEYANIAANLQRVRNAVAARKRTLMVEMGYDPERDIELEGRLDEVDPESLEVNTPENVDLIILAGIPGVLDSSLTDLLQVADAQRTDLRQLRANILLEEARLKAEKGEFIPRLSLFGNYSLQAQEDGPPNFFGENANQRTSSSAAGVRLEVPIFQGFRRFARVGQVEAMVRQNETRLVRAEQDAVNQVRTLYEAVDEALARARSQFRAVQQAERGFEIASAEYREGIGSQLQVTDAEVALRQAQFNYAQAIYDFLTARAQLELAVGLVPERPGEFPVAVR
;
A
#
# COMPACT_ATOMS: atom_id res chain seq x y z
N MET A 1 21.02 22.96 -47.14
CA MET A 1 19.77 22.24 -46.81
C MET A 1 19.60 22.39 -45.30
N ARG A 2 18.94 23.44 -44.79
CA ARG A 2 17.48 23.52 -44.45
C ARG A 2 17.05 22.23 -43.75
N GLU A 3 16.79 22.14 -42.46
CA GLU A 3 15.99 22.94 -41.50
C GLU A 3 16.67 22.83 -40.09
N GLY A 4 16.60 23.71 -39.10
CA GLY A 4 15.54 24.62 -38.69
C GLY A 4 15.10 24.37 -37.23
N VAL A 5 16.01 24.10 -36.28
CA VAL A 5 15.67 23.97 -34.83
C VAL A 5 15.86 25.32 -34.14
N ARG A 6 14.73 25.97 -33.81
CA ARG A 6 14.66 27.19 -33.00
C ARG A 6 14.69 26.82 -31.51
N GLY A 7 15.58 27.46 -30.78
CA GLY A 7 15.77 27.32 -29.35
C GLY A 7 14.72 28.01 -28.49
N TRP A 8 14.75 27.64 -27.21
CA TRP A 8 14.09 28.25 -26.08
C TRP A 8 14.68 29.63 -25.75
N HIS A 9 13.81 30.60 -25.47
CA HIS A 9 14.02 31.58 -24.40
C HIS A 9 12.70 31.91 -23.71
N ALA A 10 12.83 32.16 -22.41
CA ALA A 10 11.78 32.30 -21.43
C ALA A 10 11.05 33.65 -21.46
N ALA A 11 9.94 33.67 -20.69
CA ALA A 11 9.27 34.81 -20.06
C ALA A 11 8.47 35.77 -20.95
N ALA A 12 7.15 35.62 -20.92
CA ALA A 12 6.22 36.74 -20.97
C ALA A 12 4.90 36.35 -20.27
N THR A 13 4.60 37.06 -19.20
CA THR A 13 3.30 37.12 -18.53
C THR A 13 2.23 37.59 -19.51
N LEU A 14 1.16 36.82 -19.64
CA LEU A 14 -0.09 37.29 -20.24
C LEU A 14 -1.28 36.59 -19.58
N SER A 15 -2.03 37.41 -18.85
CA SER A 15 -3.39 37.12 -18.41
C SER A 15 -4.23 36.65 -19.59
N CYS A 16 -4.78 35.45 -19.48
CA CYS A 16 -5.94 35.01 -20.25
C CYS A 16 -7.04 34.63 -19.26
N VAL A 17 -7.95 35.57 -19.05
CA VAL A 17 -9.30 35.32 -18.55
C VAL A 17 -10.01 34.51 -19.63
N LEU A 18 -10.33 33.24 -19.34
CA LEU A 18 -11.20 32.41 -20.17
C LEU A 18 -12.05 31.52 -19.25
N LEU A 19 -13.26 32.02 -19.00
CA LEU A 19 -14.53 31.30 -18.91
C LEU A 19 -14.54 30.01 -18.07
N GLY A 20 -15.06 30.17 -16.85
CA GLY A 20 -15.57 29.07 -16.04
C GLY A 20 -16.64 28.27 -16.78
N ALA A 21 -16.31 27.02 -17.07
CA ALA A 21 -17.30 25.97 -17.19
C ALA A 21 -17.50 25.41 -15.77
N PRO A 22 -18.73 25.39 -15.22
CA PRO A 22 -18.97 24.60 -14.02
C PRO A 22 -18.72 23.15 -14.42
N ALA A 23 -17.69 22.53 -13.84
CA ALA A 23 -17.68 21.10 -13.67
C ALA A 23 -18.88 20.80 -12.76
N VAL A 24 -20.03 20.60 -13.39
CA VAL A 24 -21.14 19.88 -12.81
C VAL A 24 -20.54 18.52 -12.49
N GLY A 25 -20.09 18.36 -11.25
CA GLY A 25 -20.01 17.06 -10.62
C GLY A 25 -21.42 16.52 -10.72
N ALA A 26 -21.68 15.77 -11.79
CA ALA A 26 -22.86 14.98 -11.90
C ALA A 26 -22.69 13.90 -10.83
N THR A 27 -23.11 14.23 -9.62
CA THR A 27 -23.63 13.25 -8.68
C THR A 27 -24.79 12.61 -9.42
N GLN A 28 -24.48 11.62 -10.26
CA GLN A 28 -25.46 10.69 -10.76
C GLN A 28 -25.93 9.92 -9.54
N SER A 29 -26.88 10.49 -8.81
CA SER A 29 -27.78 9.74 -7.97
C SER A 29 -28.58 8.86 -8.93
N LEU A 30 -28.04 7.69 -9.23
CA LEU A 30 -28.81 6.63 -9.85
C LEU A 30 -29.66 5.94 -8.76
N PRO A 31 -30.88 5.52 -9.12
CA PRO A 31 -31.90 5.02 -8.20
C PRO A 31 -31.67 3.54 -7.87
N GLY A 32 -32.07 3.13 -6.66
CA GLY A 32 -31.98 1.75 -6.18
C GLY A 32 -30.61 1.42 -5.59
N ALA A 33 -30.60 0.67 -4.48
CA ALA A 33 -29.35 0.16 -3.93
C ALA A 33 -28.60 -0.64 -5.00
N ARG A 34 -27.35 -0.26 -5.29
CA ARG A 34 -26.53 -0.97 -6.28
C ARG A 34 -26.19 -2.32 -5.66
N THR A 35 -26.56 -3.40 -6.32
CA THR A 35 -26.12 -4.74 -5.94
C THR A 35 -24.64 -4.90 -6.29
N VAL A 36 -23.83 -5.31 -5.33
CA VAL A 36 -22.37 -5.36 -5.42
C VAL A 36 -21.91 -6.81 -5.21
N PRO A 37 -21.44 -7.51 -6.26
CA PRO A 37 -20.76 -8.79 -6.10
C PRO A 37 -19.34 -8.59 -5.56
N LEU A 38 -18.80 -9.61 -4.88
CA LEU A 38 -17.45 -9.61 -4.34
C LEU A 38 -16.38 -9.25 -5.38
N ARG A 39 -16.52 -9.74 -6.63
CA ARG A 39 -15.61 -9.39 -7.73
C ARG A 39 -15.56 -7.89 -7.97
N MET A 40 -16.73 -7.26 -8.03
CA MET A 40 -16.83 -5.83 -8.26
C MET A 40 -16.27 -5.06 -7.07
N ALA A 41 -16.53 -5.50 -5.84
CA ALA A 41 -15.95 -4.91 -4.64
C ALA A 41 -14.41 -4.89 -4.70
N ILE A 42 -13.79 -6.01 -5.09
CA ILE A 42 -12.33 -6.10 -5.23
C ILE A 42 -11.81 -5.19 -6.36
N GLN A 43 -12.45 -5.19 -7.53
CA GLN A 43 -12.02 -4.37 -8.66
C GLN A 43 -12.11 -2.87 -8.36
N GLU A 44 -13.20 -2.45 -7.73
CA GLU A 44 -13.42 -1.07 -7.32
C GLU A 44 -12.44 -0.65 -6.21
N ALA A 45 -12.16 -1.54 -5.26
CA ALA A 45 -11.15 -1.30 -4.23
C ALA A 45 -9.75 -1.13 -4.85
N LEU A 46 -9.35 -1.99 -5.78
CA LEU A 46 -8.06 -1.85 -6.48
C LEU A 46 -7.97 -0.55 -7.29
N ALA A 47 -9.08 -0.08 -7.86
CA ALA A 47 -9.11 1.16 -8.63
C ALA A 47 -9.11 2.42 -7.76
N ASN A 48 -9.75 2.38 -6.58
CA ASN A 48 -9.98 3.56 -5.74
C ASN A 48 -9.19 3.56 -4.42
N SER A 49 -8.46 2.48 -4.10
CA SER A 49 -7.73 2.37 -2.84
C SER A 49 -6.60 3.39 -2.77
N ARG A 50 -6.67 4.22 -1.72
CA ARG A 50 -5.63 5.21 -1.41
C ARG A 50 -4.33 4.54 -1.00
N THR A 51 -4.38 3.39 -0.33
CA THR A 51 -3.18 2.68 0.11
C THR A 51 -2.42 2.07 -1.07
N VAL A 52 -3.13 1.57 -2.09
CA VAL A 52 -2.50 1.12 -3.34
C VAL A 52 -1.93 2.32 -4.11
N ALA A 53 -2.67 3.42 -4.22
CA ALA A 53 -2.19 4.64 -4.87
C ALA A 53 -0.92 5.20 -4.21
N ASP A 54 -0.85 5.22 -2.88
CA ASP A 54 0.34 5.64 -2.13
C ASP A 54 1.56 4.74 -2.46
N ALA A 55 1.37 3.42 -2.52
CA ALA A 55 2.41 2.47 -2.91
C ALA A 55 2.85 2.63 -4.38
N GLU A 56 1.93 3.00 -5.29
CA GLU A 56 2.27 3.33 -6.68
C GLU A 56 3.11 4.61 -6.76
N TYR A 57 2.80 5.62 -5.96
CA TYR A 57 3.61 6.84 -5.87
C TYR A 57 4.99 6.57 -5.29
N ASP A 58 5.11 5.71 -4.28
CA ASP A 58 6.41 5.28 -3.74
C ASP A 58 7.27 4.55 -4.80
N LEU A 59 6.65 3.72 -5.63
CA LEU A 59 7.32 3.10 -6.77
C LEU A 59 7.75 4.14 -7.81
N GLU A 60 6.93 5.14 -8.09
CA GLU A 60 7.30 6.22 -9.01
C GLU A 60 8.46 7.06 -8.46
N VAL A 61 8.47 7.36 -7.15
CA VAL A 61 9.60 8.01 -6.47
C VAL A 61 10.87 7.17 -6.65
N ALA A 62 10.80 5.84 -6.47
CA ALA A 62 11.96 4.98 -6.70
C ALA A 62 12.42 4.97 -8.17
N ARG A 63 11.51 5.07 -9.15
CA ARG A 63 11.88 5.25 -10.57
C ARG A 63 12.58 6.58 -10.83
N GLN A 64 12.17 7.66 -10.16
CA GLN A 64 12.87 8.94 -10.23
C GLN A 64 14.26 8.87 -9.60
N GLN A 65 14.40 8.19 -8.46
CA GLN A 65 15.71 7.98 -7.81
C GLN A 65 16.67 7.17 -8.70
N VAL A 66 16.17 6.23 -9.51
CA VAL A 66 17.00 5.58 -10.54
C VAL A 66 17.51 6.59 -11.56
N ARG A 67 16.67 7.51 -12.04
CA ARG A 67 17.10 8.58 -12.96
C ARG A 67 18.09 9.53 -12.31
N GLU A 68 17.86 9.92 -11.06
CA GLU A 68 18.75 10.75 -10.27
C GLU A 68 20.12 10.08 -10.11
N ALA A 69 20.15 8.77 -9.80
CA ALA A 69 21.38 8.01 -9.73
C ALA A 69 22.10 7.98 -11.08
N TRP A 70 21.39 7.82 -12.20
CA TRP A 70 21.99 7.95 -13.52
C TRP A 70 22.52 9.36 -13.83
N ALA A 71 21.90 10.42 -13.31
CA ALA A 71 22.42 11.78 -13.47
C ALA A 71 23.77 11.96 -12.77
N SER A 72 24.02 11.25 -11.66
CA SER A 72 25.30 11.32 -10.93
C SER A 72 26.51 10.77 -11.71
N VAL A 73 26.28 9.96 -12.77
CA VAL A 73 27.35 9.51 -13.68
C VAL A 73 27.47 10.38 -14.94
N MET A 74 26.61 11.38 -15.12
CA MET A 74 26.67 12.31 -16.25
C MET A 74 27.57 13.51 -15.94
N PRO A 75 27.98 14.29 -16.97
CA PRO A 75 28.67 15.55 -16.74
C PRO A 75 27.78 16.55 -15.98
N ASP A 76 28.27 17.06 -14.85
CA ASP A 76 27.70 18.21 -14.16
C ASP A 76 28.22 19.49 -14.80
N ILE A 77 27.32 20.42 -15.13
CA ILE A 77 27.65 21.72 -15.72
C ILE A 77 27.01 22.80 -14.85
N SER A 78 27.84 23.59 -14.19
CA SER A 78 27.40 24.68 -13.33
C SER A 78 27.94 26.03 -13.82
N GLY A 79 27.09 27.05 -13.71
CA GLY A 79 27.43 28.44 -13.98
C GLY A 79 27.28 29.26 -12.69
N SER A 80 28.22 30.16 -12.44
CA SER A 80 28.23 31.03 -11.27
C SER A 80 28.57 32.45 -11.69
N VAL A 81 27.90 33.43 -11.06
CA VAL A 81 28.19 34.86 -11.20
C VAL A 81 28.32 35.41 -9.80
N SER A 82 29.46 36.01 -9.48
CA SER A 82 29.69 36.72 -8.22
C SER A 82 30.06 38.17 -8.50
N TYR A 83 29.52 39.06 -7.66
CA TYR A 83 29.90 40.46 -7.59
C TYR A 83 30.32 40.76 -6.16
N GLN A 84 31.50 41.32 -6.02
CA GLN A 84 32.04 41.76 -4.75
C GLN A 84 32.47 43.21 -4.87
N ARG A 85 31.93 44.07 -4.00
CA ARG A 85 32.39 45.44 -3.82
C ARG A 85 33.34 45.49 -2.63
N ASN A 86 34.59 45.90 -2.88
CA ASN A 86 35.57 46.09 -1.83
C ASN A 86 35.35 47.48 -1.21
N LEU A 87 34.73 47.52 -0.02
CA LEU A 87 34.47 48.77 0.69
C LEU A 87 35.75 49.48 1.15
N MET A 88 36.82 48.70 1.35
CA MET A 88 38.19 49.17 1.58
C MET A 88 39.12 48.23 0.82
N VAL A 89 39.93 48.79 -0.08
CA VAL A 89 40.93 48.02 -0.84
C VAL A 89 42.17 47.83 0.03
N GLN A 90 42.84 46.68 -0.07
CA GLN A 90 44.03 46.38 0.71
C GLN A 90 45.21 47.25 0.26
N GLU A 91 45.89 47.88 1.22
CA GLU A 91 47.09 48.68 0.99
C GLU A 91 48.33 47.87 1.36
N LEU A 92 49.29 47.81 0.44
CA LEU A 92 50.61 47.19 0.69
C LEU A 92 51.68 48.28 0.69
N PHE A 93 52.58 48.21 1.66
CA PHE A 93 53.71 49.11 1.82
C PHE A 93 54.96 48.43 1.27
N PHE A 94 55.61 49.05 0.29
CA PHE A 94 56.87 48.55 -0.27
C PHE A 94 58.04 49.43 0.17
N ASP A 95 59.16 48.79 0.50
CA ASP A 95 60.43 49.49 0.70
C ASP A 95 60.89 50.08 -0.66
N PRO A 96 61.22 51.38 -0.73
CA PRO A 96 61.60 52.04 -1.99
C PRO A 96 62.74 51.38 -2.75
N SER A 97 63.61 50.63 -2.05
CA SER A 97 64.74 49.90 -2.65
C SER A 97 64.33 48.72 -3.55
N ALA A 98 63.08 48.25 -3.46
CA ALA A 98 62.56 47.14 -4.26
C ALA A 98 61.91 47.57 -5.61
N ILE A 99 61.81 48.87 -5.90
CA ILE A 99 61.14 49.39 -7.11
C ILE A 99 62.20 50.04 -8.04
N PRO A 100 62.36 49.57 -9.30
CA PRO A 100 63.33 50.14 -10.23
C PRO A 100 63.03 51.63 -10.51
N GLY A 101 63.94 52.52 -10.08
CA GLY A 101 63.77 53.98 -10.18
C GLY A 101 63.25 54.67 -8.91
N GLY A 102 63.02 53.93 -7.83
CA GLY A 102 62.65 54.48 -6.52
C GLY A 102 63.83 55.18 -5.84
N GLY A 103 63.76 56.50 -5.70
CA GLY A 103 64.68 57.24 -4.81
C GLY A 103 64.40 56.90 -3.34
N GLY A 104 65.45 56.87 -2.51
CA GLY A 104 65.31 56.60 -1.07
C GLY A 104 64.36 57.60 -0.38
N GLY A 105 63.43 57.09 0.42
CA GLY A 105 62.36 57.86 1.07
C GLY A 105 61.35 56.98 1.82
N ASP A 106 60.20 57.55 2.18
CA ASP A 106 59.13 56.84 2.90
C ASP A 106 58.57 55.64 2.11
N PRO A 107 58.05 54.59 2.79
CA PRO A 107 57.45 53.43 2.13
C PRO A 107 56.39 53.84 1.12
N VAL A 108 56.52 53.33 -0.11
CA VAL A 108 55.57 53.63 -1.18
C VAL A 108 54.29 52.84 -0.91
N ARG A 109 53.18 53.55 -0.74
CA ARG A 109 51.83 52.98 -0.60
C ARG A 109 51.31 52.55 -1.96
N VAL A 110 51.06 51.25 -2.12
CA VAL A 110 50.46 50.69 -3.34
C VAL A 110 49.13 50.06 -2.97
N ARG A 111 48.05 50.58 -3.54
CA ARG A 111 46.72 49.96 -3.45
C ARG A 111 46.70 48.76 -4.40
N ILE A 112 46.44 47.58 -3.86
CA ILE A 112 46.37 46.34 -4.64
C ILE A 112 44.96 45.78 -4.52
N GLY A 113 44.27 45.74 -5.66
CA GLY A 113 42.86 45.38 -5.77
C GLY A 113 42.05 46.50 -6.42
N SER A 114 40.78 46.21 -6.69
CA SER A 114 39.82 47.13 -7.32
C SER A 114 38.59 47.33 -6.44
N ASP A 115 37.86 48.43 -6.63
CA ASP A 115 36.62 48.71 -5.90
C ASP A 115 35.53 47.64 -6.17
N ASN A 116 35.53 47.09 -7.39
CA ASN A 116 34.54 46.13 -7.86
C ASN A 116 35.22 44.92 -8.49
N THR A 117 34.88 43.74 -8.02
CA THR A 117 35.31 42.46 -8.60
C THR A 117 34.09 41.71 -9.09
N TRP A 118 34.07 41.37 -10.37
CA TRP A 118 33.09 40.48 -10.96
C TRP A 118 33.78 39.17 -11.31
N GLN A 119 33.14 38.03 -11.03
CA GLN A 119 33.58 36.73 -11.48
C GLN A 119 32.42 35.98 -12.12
N LEU A 120 32.56 35.65 -13.39
CA LEU A 120 31.69 34.72 -14.11
C LEU A 120 32.46 33.42 -14.26
N GLY A 121 31.92 32.31 -13.74
CA GLY A 121 32.57 31.00 -13.78
C GLY A 121 31.65 29.93 -14.34
N PHE A 122 32.13 29.15 -15.30
CA PHE A 122 31.51 27.91 -15.75
C PHE A 122 32.41 26.74 -15.37
N THR A 123 31.83 25.73 -14.73
CA THR A 123 32.52 24.51 -14.33
C THR A 123 31.82 23.31 -14.93
N VAL A 124 32.59 22.43 -15.54
CA VAL A 124 32.17 21.12 -16.03
C VAL A 124 32.93 20.08 -15.22
N SER A 125 32.23 19.11 -14.64
CA SER A 125 32.82 17.99 -13.92
C SER A 125 32.19 16.70 -14.37
N GLN A 126 32.99 15.74 -14.82
CA GLN A 126 32.51 14.43 -15.23
C GLN A 126 33.28 13.34 -14.47
N PRO A 127 32.60 12.51 -13.67
CA PRO A 127 33.22 11.33 -13.10
C PRO A 127 33.53 10.34 -14.24
N LEU A 128 34.81 10.00 -14.41
CA LEU A 128 35.23 8.97 -15.37
C LEU A 128 35.25 7.60 -14.72
N PHE A 129 35.68 7.55 -13.45
CA PHE A 129 35.70 6.33 -12.66
C PHE A 129 35.54 6.66 -11.18
N GLU A 130 34.37 6.32 -10.64
CA GLU A 130 34.08 6.41 -9.21
C GLU A 130 33.24 5.21 -8.80
N TYR A 131 33.88 4.18 -8.23
CA TYR A 131 33.24 2.89 -7.95
C TYR A 131 31.93 3.02 -7.15
N GLY A 132 31.92 3.89 -6.12
CA GLY A 132 30.75 4.12 -5.29
C GLY A 132 29.55 4.66 -6.08
N VAL A 133 29.76 5.55 -7.05
CA VAL A 133 28.70 6.15 -7.87
C VAL A 133 28.07 5.10 -8.79
N PHE A 134 28.89 4.28 -9.46
CA PHE A 134 28.38 3.19 -10.32
C PHE A 134 27.60 2.12 -9.55
N ILE A 135 28.07 1.76 -8.35
CA ILE A 135 27.31 0.88 -7.46
C ILE A 135 26.02 1.55 -6.97
N GLY A 136 26.02 2.86 -6.76
CA GLY A 136 24.83 3.65 -6.42
C GLY A 136 23.71 3.54 -7.45
N VAL A 137 24.03 3.54 -8.75
CA VAL A 137 23.05 3.28 -9.83
C VAL A 137 22.42 1.89 -9.72
N GLY A 138 23.24 0.87 -9.45
CA GLY A 138 22.77 -0.49 -9.20
C GLY A 138 21.91 -0.58 -7.93
N ALA A 139 22.28 0.14 -6.87
CA ALA A 139 21.54 0.20 -5.62
C ALA A 139 20.17 0.86 -5.81
N ALA A 140 20.08 1.97 -6.55
CA ALA A 140 18.80 2.61 -6.89
C ALA A 140 17.89 1.66 -7.68
N SER A 141 18.45 0.87 -8.60
CA SER A 141 17.67 -0.13 -9.36
C SER A 141 17.16 -1.27 -8.46
N ARG A 142 17.96 -1.71 -7.48
CA ARG A 142 17.54 -2.69 -6.46
C ARG A 142 16.47 -2.12 -5.52
N TYR A 143 16.57 -0.84 -5.18
CA TYR A 143 15.56 -0.14 -4.39
C TYR A 143 14.22 -0.03 -5.14
N ARG A 144 14.25 0.23 -6.46
CA ARG A 144 13.05 0.13 -7.30
C ARG A 144 12.41 -1.25 -7.24
N ALA A 145 13.21 -2.32 -7.39
CA ALA A 145 12.70 -3.69 -7.29
C ALA A 145 12.11 -3.99 -5.89
N LEU A 146 12.68 -3.43 -4.82
CA LEU A 146 12.10 -3.50 -3.47
C LEU A 146 10.74 -2.79 -3.41
N GLN A 147 10.59 -1.60 -4.03
CA GLN A 147 9.29 -0.93 -4.08
C GLN A 147 8.27 -1.67 -4.95
N GLU A 148 8.70 -2.36 -6.01
CA GLU A 148 7.82 -3.23 -6.81
C GLU A 148 7.23 -4.36 -5.95
N GLU A 149 8.04 -5.03 -5.12
CA GLU A 149 7.56 -6.07 -4.20
C GLU A 149 6.74 -5.51 -3.01
N ARG A 150 6.96 -4.24 -2.63
CA ARG A 150 6.10 -3.54 -1.66
C ARG A 150 4.72 -3.23 -2.22
N LEU A 151 4.65 -2.65 -3.42
CA LEU A 151 3.39 -2.43 -4.13
C LEU A 151 2.62 -3.74 -4.27
N ARG A 152 3.31 -4.81 -4.66
CA ARG A 152 2.72 -6.14 -4.71
C ARG A 152 2.12 -6.56 -3.36
N GLY A 153 2.88 -6.45 -2.27
CA GLY A 153 2.39 -6.77 -0.93
C GLY A 153 1.16 -5.96 -0.52
N THR A 154 1.20 -4.64 -0.69
CA THR A 154 0.09 -3.73 -0.37
C THR A 154 -1.16 -4.06 -1.18
N THR A 155 -1.04 -4.37 -2.47
CA THR A 155 -2.16 -4.81 -3.31
C THR A 155 -2.79 -6.10 -2.78
N GLN A 156 -1.97 -7.10 -2.43
CA GLN A 156 -2.45 -8.37 -1.89
C GLN A 156 -3.15 -8.20 -0.52
N GLU A 157 -2.62 -7.32 0.33
CA GLU A 157 -3.23 -6.98 1.62
C GLU A 157 -4.60 -6.31 1.44
N VAL A 158 -4.73 -5.36 0.52
CA VAL A 158 -5.99 -4.65 0.23
C VAL A 158 -7.04 -5.62 -0.32
N VAL A 159 -6.70 -6.48 -1.26
CA VAL A 159 -7.63 -7.50 -1.78
C VAL A 159 -8.13 -8.42 -0.66
N THR A 160 -7.23 -8.83 0.24
CA THR A 160 -7.58 -9.70 1.38
C THR A 160 -8.43 -8.97 2.41
N ALA A 161 -8.16 -7.70 2.68
CA ALA A 161 -8.95 -6.85 3.57
C ALA A 161 -10.38 -6.67 3.05
N VAL A 162 -10.55 -6.40 1.75
CA VAL A 162 -11.86 -6.26 1.10
C VAL A 162 -12.66 -7.56 1.17
N ARG A 163 -12.03 -8.72 0.88
CA ARG A 163 -12.66 -10.04 1.03
C ARG A 163 -13.19 -10.24 2.45
N ARG A 164 -12.36 -9.96 3.46
CA ARG A 164 -12.76 -10.09 4.87
C ARG A 164 -13.91 -9.16 5.23
N ALA A 165 -13.81 -7.87 4.86
CA ALA A 165 -14.87 -6.89 5.13
C ALA A 165 -16.19 -7.26 4.44
N TYR A 166 -16.12 -7.84 3.24
CA TYR A 166 -17.29 -8.35 2.51
C TYR A 166 -17.92 -9.53 3.23
N PHE A 167 -17.13 -10.52 3.66
CA PHE A 167 -17.64 -11.67 4.43
C PHE A 167 -18.18 -11.26 5.81
N ASP A 168 -17.56 -10.29 6.48
CA ASP A 168 -18.05 -9.71 7.74
C ASP A 168 -19.44 -9.07 7.56
N ALA A 169 -19.66 -8.39 6.43
CA ALA A 169 -20.94 -7.79 6.10
C ALA A 169 -21.99 -8.84 5.74
N LEU A 170 -21.64 -9.86 4.96
CA LEU A 170 -22.54 -10.97 4.65
C LEU A 170 -22.96 -11.76 5.89
N LEU A 171 -22.04 -11.99 6.85
CA LEU A 171 -22.37 -12.66 8.11
C LEU A 171 -23.37 -11.86 8.95
N ALA A 172 -23.20 -10.53 9.00
CA ALA A 172 -24.15 -9.65 9.66
C ALA A 172 -25.52 -9.66 8.96
N GLU A 173 -25.55 -9.71 7.62
CA GLU A 173 -26.80 -9.85 6.86
C GLU A 173 -27.46 -11.21 7.10
N SER A 174 -26.69 -12.30 7.22
CA SER A 174 -27.22 -13.61 7.61
C SER A 174 -27.87 -13.56 9.00
N ASP A 175 -27.25 -12.94 10.01
CA ASP A 175 -27.89 -12.77 11.34
C ASP A 175 -29.18 -11.95 11.26
N LEU A 176 -29.19 -10.87 10.46
CA LEU A 176 -30.41 -10.08 10.26
C LEU A 176 -31.53 -10.91 9.64
N ARG A 177 -31.25 -11.65 8.56
CA ARG A 177 -32.24 -12.51 7.89
C ARG A 177 -32.77 -13.59 8.82
N LEU A 178 -31.89 -14.29 9.53
CA LEU A 178 -32.28 -15.35 10.48
C LEU A 178 -33.12 -14.78 11.64
N LEU A 179 -32.79 -13.57 12.12
CA LEU A 179 -33.58 -12.88 13.13
C LEU A 179 -34.95 -12.45 12.58
N GLU A 180 -35.03 -11.94 11.36
CA GLU A 180 -36.30 -11.56 10.72
C GLU A 180 -37.21 -12.77 10.51
N GLN A 181 -36.67 -13.90 10.05
CA GLN A 181 -37.39 -15.17 9.95
C GLN A 181 -37.88 -15.65 11.33
N SER A 182 -37.07 -15.49 12.38
CA SER A 182 -37.46 -15.86 13.74
C SER A 182 -38.57 -14.96 14.29
N VAL A 183 -38.53 -13.65 14.01
CA VAL A 183 -39.63 -12.72 14.33
C VAL A 183 -40.92 -13.17 13.65
N GLU A 184 -40.86 -13.54 12.37
CA GLU A 184 -42.02 -14.01 11.61
C GLU A 184 -42.59 -15.32 12.20
N ARG A 185 -41.73 -16.32 12.47
CA ARG A 185 -42.14 -17.60 13.09
C ARG A 185 -42.74 -17.42 14.48
N VAL A 186 -42.16 -16.55 15.32
CA VAL A 186 -42.69 -16.28 16.66
C VAL A 186 -43.98 -15.46 16.60
N ALA A 187 -44.12 -14.55 15.63
CA ALA A 187 -45.38 -13.83 15.41
C ALA A 187 -46.52 -14.76 15.01
N GLN A 188 -46.25 -15.69 14.09
CA GLN A 188 -47.22 -16.72 13.70
C GLN A 188 -47.58 -17.61 14.90
N THR A 189 -46.58 -18.06 15.66
CA THR A 189 -46.79 -18.85 16.88
C THR A 189 -47.67 -18.10 17.88
N LEU A 190 -47.47 -16.79 18.07
CA LEU A 190 -48.28 -15.97 18.96
C LEU A 190 -49.74 -15.90 18.51
N GLU A 191 -49.98 -15.75 17.20
CA GLU A 191 -51.33 -15.73 16.65
C GLU A 191 -52.05 -17.08 16.87
N GLU A 192 -51.35 -18.19 16.61
CA GLU A 192 -51.84 -19.55 16.85
C GLU A 192 -52.14 -19.80 18.34
N THR A 193 -51.22 -19.45 19.25
CA THR A 193 -51.43 -19.59 20.70
C THR A 193 -52.61 -18.75 21.19
N ARG A 194 -52.80 -17.53 20.67
CA ARG A 194 -53.97 -16.69 20.98
C ARG A 194 -55.27 -17.29 20.45
N ALA A 195 -55.25 -17.95 19.29
CA ALA A 195 -56.42 -18.65 18.76
C ALA A 195 -56.78 -19.87 19.63
N LEU A 196 -55.79 -20.69 19.99
CA LEU A 196 -55.96 -21.83 20.88
C LEU A 196 -56.47 -21.40 22.27
N ASN A 197 -56.00 -20.27 22.80
CA ASN A 197 -56.42 -19.78 24.11
C ASN A 197 -57.88 -19.31 24.08
N ARG A 198 -58.30 -18.61 23.01
CA ARG A 198 -59.70 -18.25 22.78
C ARG A 198 -60.61 -19.48 22.65
N ALA A 199 -60.09 -20.58 22.12
CA ALA A 199 -60.78 -21.87 22.06
C ALA A 199 -60.72 -22.69 23.37
N GLY A 200 -60.02 -22.20 24.40
CA GLY A 200 -59.85 -22.89 25.68
C GLY A 200 -58.86 -24.06 25.65
N LEU A 201 -58.04 -24.17 24.60
CA LEU A 201 -57.11 -25.30 24.37
C LEU A 201 -55.69 -25.04 24.88
N THR A 202 -55.35 -23.81 25.27
CA THR A 202 -54.04 -23.47 25.87
C THR A 202 -54.18 -22.38 26.95
N SER A 203 -53.17 -22.23 27.80
CA SER A 203 -53.23 -21.34 28.96
C SER A 203 -52.91 -19.88 28.61
N GLN A 204 -53.41 -18.93 29.41
CA GLN A 204 -53.02 -17.51 29.31
C GLN A 204 -51.52 -17.32 29.58
N TYR A 205 -50.92 -18.20 30.38
CA TYR A 205 -49.48 -18.20 30.66
C TYR A 205 -48.67 -18.49 29.40
N ASP A 206 -49.13 -19.41 28.55
CA ASP A 206 -48.48 -19.72 27.28
C ASP A 206 -48.52 -18.51 26.33
N VAL A 207 -49.67 -17.82 26.24
CA VAL A 207 -49.80 -16.57 25.46
C VAL A 207 -48.79 -15.53 25.95
N LEU A 208 -48.77 -15.26 27.26
CA LEU A 208 -47.88 -14.24 27.84
C LEU A 208 -46.40 -14.53 27.57
N ARG A 209 -46.02 -15.81 27.59
CA ARG A 209 -44.63 -16.20 27.34
C ARG A 209 -44.21 -15.98 25.89
N VAL A 210 -45.08 -16.30 24.92
CA VAL A 210 -44.80 -16.00 23.50
C VAL A 210 -44.78 -14.49 23.25
N GLU A 211 -45.64 -13.72 23.94
CA GLU A 211 -45.60 -12.25 23.86
C GLU A 211 -44.27 -11.66 24.37
N VAL A 212 -43.76 -12.17 25.49
CA VAL A 212 -42.43 -11.77 26.01
C VAL A 212 -41.33 -12.12 25.02
N GLU A 213 -41.37 -13.32 24.43
CA GLU A 213 -40.37 -13.74 23.45
C GLU A 213 -40.41 -12.87 22.18
N TYR A 214 -41.61 -12.63 21.63
CA TYR A 214 -41.79 -11.73 20.51
C TYR A 214 -41.23 -10.32 20.79
N ALA A 215 -41.51 -9.77 21.98
CA ALA A 215 -41.00 -8.47 22.39
C ALA A 215 -39.46 -8.44 22.49
N ASN A 216 -38.85 -9.51 23.02
CA ASN A 216 -37.40 -9.64 23.14
C ASN A 216 -36.71 -9.72 21.77
N ILE A 217 -37.22 -10.54 20.86
CA ILE A 217 -36.68 -10.71 19.50
C ILE A 217 -36.86 -9.42 18.70
N ALA A 218 -38.04 -8.78 18.78
CA ALA A 218 -38.31 -7.52 18.10
C ALA A 218 -37.39 -6.38 18.58
N ALA A 219 -37.12 -6.29 19.88
CA ALA A 219 -36.17 -5.32 20.43
C ALA A 219 -34.74 -5.53 19.91
N ASN A 220 -34.36 -6.78 19.63
CA ASN A 220 -33.05 -7.12 19.09
C ASN A 220 -32.86 -6.70 17.61
N LEU A 221 -33.96 -6.61 16.85
CA LEU A 221 -33.91 -6.36 15.41
C LEU A 221 -33.20 -5.05 15.05
N GLN A 222 -33.48 -3.98 15.79
CA GLN A 222 -32.82 -2.68 15.56
C GLN A 222 -31.31 -2.75 15.80
N ARG A 223 -30.87 -3.53 16.79
CA ARG A 223 -29.45 -3.71 17.10
C ARG A 223 -28.73 -4.41 15.96
N VAL A 224 -29.31 -5.49 15.40
CA VAL A 224 -28.71 -6.23 14.29
C VAL A 224 -28.73 -5.41 12.99
N ARG A 225 -29.80 -4.65 12.71
CA ARG A 225 -29.83 -3.69 11.59
C ARG A 225 -28.70 -2.66 11.66
N ASN A 226 -28.47 -2.09 12.85
CA ASN A 226 -27.36 -1.17 13.07
C ASN A 226 -25.99 -1.86 12.86
N ALA A 227 -25.87 -3.14 13.22
CA ALA A 227 -24.65 -3.93 13.00
C ALA A 227 -24.39 -4.16 11.49
N VAL A 228 -25.41 -4.51 10.70
CA VAL A 228 -25.31 -4.61 9.23
C VAL A 228 -24.85 -3.28 8.62
N ALA A 229 -25.51 -2.18 8.99
CA ALA A 229 -25.15 -0.85 8.51
C ALA A 229 -23.71 -0.45 8.90
N ALA A 230 -23.21 -0.90 10.06
CA ALA A 230 -21.82 -0.69 10.45
C ALA A 230 -20.84 -1.50 9.59
N ARG A 231 -21.13 -2.77 9.30
CA ARG A 231 -20.26 -3.62 8.46
C ARG A 231 -20.22 -3.16 7.00
N LYS A 232 -21.37 -2.74 6.44
CA LYS A 232 -21.42 -2.13 5.10
C LYS A 232 -20.59 -0.85 5.02
N ARG A 233 -20.65 0.02 6.04
CA ARG A 233 -19.80 1.22 6.11
C ARG A 233 -18.32 0.88 6.12
N THR A 234 -17.90 -0.14 6.87
CA THR A 234 -16.50 -0.61 6.84
C THR A 234 -16.10 -1.08 5.45
N LEU A 235 -16.92 -1.91 4.79
CA LEU A 235 -16.66 -2.36 3.42
C LEU A 235 -16.55 -1.18 2.44
N MET A 236 -17.41 -0.17 2.57
CA MET A 236 -17.37 1.02 1.71
C MET A 236 -16.07 1.81 1.85
N VAL A 237 -15.53 1.92 3.07
CA VAL A 237 -14.22 2.52 3.32
C VAL A 237 -13.10 1.71 2.66
N GLU A 238 -13.12 0.38 2.78
CA GLU A 238 -12.14 -0.50 2.13
C GLU A 238 -12.21 -0.44 0.60
N MET A 239 -13.40 -0.24 0.04
CA MET A 239 -13.62 -0.02 -1.40
C MET A 239 -13.27 1.40 -1.88
N GLY A 240 -12.87 2.30 -0.98
CA GLY A 240 -12.52 3.69 -1.31
C GLY A 240 -13.72 4.60 -1.60
N TYR A 241 -14.92 4.23 -1.16
CA TYR A 241 -16.16 4.98 -1.35
C TYR A 241 -16.62 5.74 -0.10
N ASP A 242 -17.61 6.62 -0.29
CA ASP A 242 -18.31 7.28 0.82
C ASP A 242 -19.05 6.23 1.68
N PRO A 243 -18.82 6.19 3.01
CA PRO A 243 -19.50 5.24 3.89
C PRO A 243 -21.03 5.40 3.92
N GLU A 244 -21.59 6.56 3.62
CA GLU A 244 -23.05 6.77 3.70
C GLU A 244 -23.84 6.21 2.52
N ARG A 245 -23.15 5.75 1.47
CA ARG A 245 -23.80 5.20 0.28
C ARG A 245 -24.37 3.80 0.57
N ASP A 246 -25.66 3.63 0.29
CA ASP A 246 -26.35 2.36 0.47
C ASP A 246 -25.98 1.35 -0.62
N ILE A 247 -25.80 0.09 -0.21
CA ILE A 247 -25.39 -1.04 -1.06
C ILE A 247 -26.13 -2.31 -0.66
N GLU A 248 -26.42 -3.15 -1.65
CA GLU A 248 -26.88 -4.51 -1.45
C GLU A 248 -25.76 -5.48 -1.85
N LEU A 249 -25.50 -6.50 -1.05
CA LEU A 249 -24.44 -7.47 -1.33
C LEU A 249 -25.03 -8.71 -2.02
N GLU A 250 -24.27 -9.30 -2.93
CA GLU A 250 -24.64 -10.58 -3.54
C GLU A 250 -24.07 -11.76 -2.73
N GLY A 251 -24.89 -12.81 -2.60
CA GLY A 251 -24.53 -14.07 -1.95
C GLY A 251 -25.05 -14.20 -0.52
N ARG A 252 -25.08 -15.44 -0.02
CA ARG A 252 -25.68 -15.81 1.26
C ARG A 252 -24.89 -16.93 1.93
N LEU A 253 -24.21 -16.61 3.03
CA LEU A 253 -23.34 -17.58 3.72
C LEU A 253 -24.10 -18.77 4.33
N ASP A 254 -25.37 -18.56 4.70
CA ASP A 254 -26.29 -19.57 5.18
C ASP A 254 -26.70 -20.61 4.12
N GLU A 255 -26.42 -20.35 2.84
CA GLU A 255 -26.78 -21.21 1.70
C GLU A 255 -25.54 -21.72 0.93
N VAL A 256 -24.33 -21.45 1.43
CA VAL A 256 -23.08 -21.85 0.77
C VAL A 256 -22.73 -23.29 1.13
N ASP A 257 -22.66 -24.18 0.13
CA ASP A 257 -22.05 -25.49 0.27
C ASP A 257 -20.54 -25.40 -0.06
N PRO A 258 -19.63 -25.57 0.92
CA PRO A 258 -18.19 -25.46 0.66
C PRO A 258 -17.60 -26.65 -0.10
N GLU A 259 -18.33 -27.76 -0.25
CA GLU A 259 -17.84 -29.01 -0.87
C GLU A 259 -18.29 -29.19 -2.31
N SER A 260 -19.38 -28.53 -2.73
CA SER A 260 -19.94 -28.70 -4.07
C SER A 260 -20.23 -27.36 -4.74
N LEU A 261 -19.50 -27.04 -5.81
CA LEU A 261 -19.76 -25.85 -6.61
C LEU A 261 -21.10 -25.94 -7.38
N GLU A 262 -21.55 -27.15 -7.74
CA GLU A 262 -22.74 -27.36 -8.57
C GLU A 262 -24.06 -27.11 -7.83
N VAL A 263 -24.04 -27.23 -6.49
CA VAL A 263 -25.22 -27.05 -5.64
C VAL A 263 -25.44 -25.57 -5.29
N ASN A 264 -24.40 -24.74 -5.45
CA ASN A 264 -24.43 -23.33 -5.09
C ASN A 264 -25.10 -22.48 -6.18
N THR A 265 -25.69 -21.36 -5.76
CA THR A 265 -26.12 -20.31 -6.69
C THR A 265 -24.89 -19.67 -7.36
N PRO A 266 -25.03 -19.07 -8.56
CA PRO A 266 -23.92 -18.40 -9.24
C PRO A 266 -23.21 -17.36 -8.36
N GLU A 267 -23.97 -16.65 -7.52
CA GLU A 267 -23.43 -15.63 -6.60
C GLU A 267 -22.56 -16.28 -5.51
N ASN A 268 -23.01 -17.42 -4.96
CA ASN A 268 -22.28 -18.17 -3.94
C ASN A 268 -21.04 -18.87 -4.51
N VAL A 269 -21.08 -19.31 -5.77
CA VAL A 269 -19.90 -19.85 -6.47
C VAL A 269 -18.81 -18.79 -6.58
N ASP A 270 -19.17 -17.54 -6.91
CA ASP A 270 -18.20 -16.43 -6.95
C ASP A 270 -17.57 -16.18 -5.57
N LEU A 271 -18.31 -16.34 -4.46
CA LEU A 271 -17.74 -16.26 -3.10
C LEU A 271 -16.67 -17.34 -2.86
N ILE A 272 -16.95 -18.59 -3.23
CA ILE A 272 -16.04 -19.72 -3.02
C ILE A 272 -14.78 -19.59 -3.88
N ILE A 273 -14.93 -19.16 -5.14
CA ILE A 273 -13.82 -18.98 -6.07
C ILE A 273 -12.95 -17.78 -5.70
N LEU A 274 -13.56 -16.68 -5.25
CA LEU A 274 -12.83 -15.47 -4.90
C LEU A 274 -12.30 -15.47 -3.47
N ALA A 275 -12.76 -16.39 -2.61
CA ALA A 275 -12.15 -16.63 -1.29
C ALA A 275 -10.75 -17.26 -1.38
N GLY A 276 -10.34 -17.78 -2.54
CA GLY A 276 -8.98 -18.23 -2.82
C GLY A 276 -8.91 -19.10 -4.07
N ILE A 277 -7.74 -19.23 -4.68
CA ILE A 277 -7.58 -20.00 -5.93
C ILE A 277 -8.10 -21.46 -5.79
N PRO A 278 -9.01 -21.90 -6.68
CA PRO A 278 -9.43 -23.30 -6.78
C PRO A 278 -8.21 -24.22 -7.02
N GLY A 279 -8.09 -25.31 -6.25
CA GLY A 279 -6.97 -26.26 -6.35
C GLY A 279 -5.79 -26.02 -5.41
N VAL A 280 -5.71 -24.85 -4.75
CA VAL A 280 -4.71 -24.61 -3.68
C VAL A 280 -4.94 -25.54 -2.49
N LEU A 281 -6.19 -25.95 -2.24
CA LEU A 281 -6.53 -26.91 -1.19
C LEU A 281 -6.23 -28.37 -1.58
N ASP A 282 -6.12 -28.67 -2.88
CA ASP A 282 -5.71 -29.99 -3.35
C ASP A 282 -4.17 -30.15 -3.31
N SER A 283 -3.44 -29.03 -3.24
CA SER A 283 -1.99 -29.03 -3.12
C SER A 283 -1.55 -29.43 -1.71
N SER A 284 -0.49 -30.23 -1.63
CA SER A 284 -0.02 -30.70 -0.32
C SER A 284 0.55 -29.53 0.48
N LEU A 285 0.49 -29.62 1.82
CA LEU A 285 1.13 -28.63 2.70
C LEU A 285 2.59 -28.36 2.30
N THR A 286 3.32 -29.38 1.85
CA THR A 286 4.70 -29.26 1.37
C THR A 286 4.81 -28.35 0.16
N ASP A 287 3.89 -28.47 -0.81
CA ASP A 287 3.86 -27.63 -2.01
C ASP A 287 3.55 -26.18 -1.63
N LEU A 288 2.59 -25.97 -0.72
CA LEU A 288 2.24 -24.63 -0.22
C LEU A 288 3.42 -23.95 0.48
N LEU A 289 4.18 -24.68 1.28
CA LEU A 289 5.38 -24.15 1.94
C LEU A 289 6.46 -23.75 0.92
N GLN A 290 6.64 -24.53 -0.14
CA GLN A 290 7.60 -24.21 -1.19
C GLN A 290 7.16 -22.98 -2.00
N VAL A 291 5.87 -22.89 -2.33
CA VAL A 291 5.34 -21.72 -3.03
C VAL A 291 5.41 -20.48 -2.14
N ALA A 292 5.10 -20.60 -0.85
CA ALA A 292 5.20 -19.50 0.11
C ALA A 292 6.63 -18.96 0.19
N ASP A 293 7.63 -19.84 0.30
CA ASP A 293 9.04 -19.40 0.29
C ASP A 293 9.39 -18.60 -0.98
N ALA A 294 8.85 -19.01 -2.13
CA ALA A 294 9.15 -18.39 -3.41
C ALA A 294 8.34 -17.13 -3.73
N GLN A 295 7.07 -17.04 -3.32
CA GLN A 295 6.11 -16.04 -3.80
C GLN A 295 5.75 -14.98 -2.77
N ARG A 296 5.88 -15.29 -1.48
CA ARG A 296 5.45 -14.41 -0.40
C ARG A 296 6.23 -13.09 -0.42
N THR A 297 5.48 -11.99 -0.38
CA THR A 297 5.98 -10.64 -0.66
C THR A 297 6.89 -10.11 0.44
N ASP A 298 6.61 -10.40 1.72
CA ASP A 298 7.47 -10.01 2.85
C ASP A 298 8.88 -10.64 2.79
N LEU A 299 8.99 -11.93 2.43
CA LEU A 299 10.28 -12.62 2.24
C LEU A 299 11.04 -12.05 1.04
N ARG A 300 10.34 -11.76 -0.06
CA ARG A 300 10.93 -11.11 -1.24
C ARG A 300 11.42 -9.70 -0.93
N GLN A 301 10.67 -8.92 -0.17
CA GLN A 301 11.10 -7.60 0.29
C GLN A 301 12.34 -7.71 1.19
N LEU A 302 12.41 -8.67 2.10
CA LEU A 302 13.60 -8.90 2.93
C LEU A 302 14.83 -9.28 2.09
N ARG A 303 14.66 -10.19 1.11
CA ARG A 303 15.73 -10.58 0.17
C ARG A 303 16.19 -9.39 -0.68
N ALA A 304 15.26 -8.60 -1.22
CA ALA A 304 15.56 -7.39 -1.97
C ALA A 304 16.30 -6.34 -1.11
N ASN A 305 15.94 -6.23 0.18
CA ASN A 305 16.61 -5.35 1.13
C ASN A 305 18.04 -5.85 1.46
N ILE A 306 18.27 -7.16 1.59
CA ILE A 306 19.63 -7.72 1.73
C ILE A 306 20.47 -7.37 0.49
N LEU A 307 19.92 -7.56 -0.71
CA LEU A 307 20.58 -7.19 -1.96
C LEU A 307 20.92 -5.69 -2.03
N LEU A 308 20.10 -4.82 -1.46
CA LEU A 308 20.36 -3.38 -1.34
C LEU A 308 21.52 -3.10 -0.37
N GLU A 309 21.53 -3.72 0.81
CA GLU A 309 22.61 -3.58 1.80
C GLU A 309 23.95 -4.18 1.31
N GLU A 310 23.91 -5.25 0.52
CA GLU A 310 25.10 -5.77 -0.17
C GLU A 310 25.67 -4.76 -1.18
N ALA A 311 24.80 -4.05 -1.91
CA ALA A 311 25.23 -3.00 -2.82
C ALA A 311 25.86 -1.85 -2.02
N ARG A 312 25.28 -1.48 -0.88
CA ARG A 312 25.89 -0.52 0.05
C ARG A 312 27.26 -0.98 0.56
N LEU A 313 27.40 -2.25 0.95
CA LEU A 313 28.69 -2.82 1.36
C LEU A 313 29.74 -2.72 0.26
N LYS A 314 29.35 -3.00 -1.00
CA LYS A 314 30.23 -2.82 -2.16
C LYS A 314 30.62 -1.35 -2.34
N ALA A 315 29.68 -0.41 -2.22
CA ALA A 315 29.96 1.02 -2.32
C ALA A 315 30.98 1.49 -1.25
N GLU A 316 30.82 1.06 0.01
CA GLU A 316 31.76 1.37 1.10
C GLU A 316 33.15 0.76 0.87
N LYS A 317 33.22 -0.48 0.36
CA LYS A 317 34.49 -1.10 -0.07
C LYS A 317 35.12 -0.34 -1.25
N GLY A 318 34.30 0.29 -2.09
CA GLY A 318 34.72 1.17 -3.17
C GLY A 318 35.43 2.44 -2.72
N GLU A 319 35.21 2.91 -1.50
CA GLU A 319 35.90 4.10 -0.96
C GLU A 319 37.42 3.89 -0.79
N PHE A 320 37.91 2.66 -0.90
CA PHE A 320 39.34 2.35 -0.92
C PHE A 320 39.98 2.50 -2.30
N ILE A 321 39.16 2.59 -3.35
CA ILE A 321 39.60 2.66 -4.74
C ILE A 321 39.75 4.14 -5.14
N PRO A 322 40.79 4.50 -5.93
CA PRO A 322 40.95 5.86 -6.45
C PRO A 322 39.75 6.34 -7.26
N ARG A 323 39.52 7.66 -7.26
CA ARG A 323 38.48 8.33 -8.05
C ARG A 323 39.13 9.13 -9.18
N LEU A 324 38.65 8.94 -10.40
CA LEU A 324 39.10 9.64 -11.60
C LEU A 324 37.97 10.52 -12.13
N SER A 325 38.23 11.82 -12.28
CA SER A 325 37.28 12.77 -12.84
C SER A 325 37.94 13.64 -13.92
N LEU A 326 37.16 14.00 -14.93
CA LEU A 326 37.49 15.05 -15.88
C LEU A 326 36.89 16.35 -15.36
N PHE A 327 37.67 17.43 -15.34
CA PHE A 327 37.17 18.75 -15.00
C PHE A 327 37.53 19.77 -16.08
N GLY A 328 36.66 20.75 -16.28
CA GLY A 328 36.88 21.93 -17.09
C GLY A 328 36.34 23.14 -16.36
N ASN A 329 37.11 24.21 -16.28
CA ASN A 329 36.68 25.46 -15.70
C ASN A 329 37.03 26.61 -16.63
N TYR A 330 36.06 27.49 -16.86
CA TYR A 330 36.24 28.75 -17.56
C TYR A 330 35.82 29.86 -16.60
N SER A 331 36.71 30.79 -16.30
CA SER A 331 36.40 31.95 -15.46
C SER A 331 36.78 33.23 -16.18
N LEU A 332 35.87 34.19 -16.13
CA LEU A 332 36.07 35.56 -16.56
C LEU A 332 36.01 36.43 -15.31
N GLN A 333 37.10 37.11 -15.00
CA GLN A 333 37.19 38.04 -13.90
C GLN A 333 37.35 39.45 -14.44
N ALA A 334 36.55 40.38 -13.93
CA ALA A 334 36.72 41.82 -14.17
C ALA A 334 37.05 42.53 -12.85
N GLN A 335 38.03 43.43 -12.90
CA GLN A 335 38.47 44.25 -11.77
C GLN A 335 38.39 45.71 -12.18
N GLU A 336 37.45 46.45 -11.57
CA GLU A 336 37.07 47.80 -12.00
C GLU A 336 37.04 48.78 -10.81
N ASP A 337 37.62 49.97 -11.01
CA ASP A 337 37.56 51.08 -10.05
C ASP A 337 36.40 52.03 -10.40
N GLY A 338 35.68 52.54 -9.40
CA GLY A 338 34.55 53.47 -9.59
C GLY A 338 33.15 52.82 -9.60
N PRO A 339 32.15 53.38 -10.30
CA PRO A 339 30.81 52.79 -10.39
C PRO A 339 30.84 51.49 -11.22
N PRO A 340 30.08 50.45 -10.84
CA PRO A 340 30.16 49.13 -11.48
C PRO A 340 29.71 49.18 -12.94
N ASN A 341 30.55 48.72 -13.89
CA ASN A 341 30.25 48.76 -15.32
C ASN A 341 30.65 47.45 -16.04
N PHE A 342 29.90 46.37 -15.78
CA PHE A 342 30.19 45.02 -16.28
C PHE A 342 30.33 44.92 -17.81
N PHE A 343 29.64 45.75 -18.59
CA PHE A 343 29.69 45.78 -20.06
C PHE A 343 30.48 46.96 -20.64
N GLY A 344 31.28 47.67 -19.83
CA GLY A 344 32.09 48.80 -20.28
C GLY A 344 33.06 48.45 -21.41
N GLU A 345 33.44 49.44 -22.22
CA GLU A 345 34.30 49.28 -23.41
C GLU A 345 35.76 48.93 -23.06
N ASN A 346 36.17 49.05 -21.79
CA ASN A 346 37.54 48.82 -21.35
C ASN A 346 37.87 47.32 -21.23
N ALA A 347 38.27 46.70 -22.35
CA ALA A 347 38.68 45.30 -22.42
C ALA A 347 39.91 44.96 -21.54
N ASN A 348 40.75 45.94 -21.19
CA ASN A 348 42.00 45.74 -20.43
C ASN A 348 41.81 45.41 -18.93
N GLN A 349 40.58 45.46 -18.41
CA GLN A 349 40.26 45.15 -17.01
C GLN A 349 39.63 43.75 -16.83
N ARG A 350 39.56 42.97 -17.91
CA ARG A 350 38.99 41.62 -17.94
C ARG A 350 40.08 40.59 -18.19
N THR A 351 40.15 39.59 -17.33
CA THR A 351 41.01 38.43 -17.52
C THR A 351 40.16 37.18 -17.62
N SER A 352 40.38 36.39 -18.66
CA SER A 352 39.78 35.07 -18.81
C SER A 352 40.82 34.01 -18.53
N SER A 353 40.48 33.05 -17.68
CA SER A 353 41.27 31.84 -17.49
C SER A 353 40.42 30.63 -17.80
N SER A 354 41.02 29.67 -18.50
CA SER A 354 40.40 28.39 -18.79
C SER A 354 41.38 27.28 -18.43
N ALA A 355 40.91 26.27 -17.72
CA ALA A 355 41.68 25.06 -17.49
C ALA A 355 40.79 23.84 -17.75
N ALA A 356 41.39 22.80 -18.31
CA ALA A 356 40.78 21.48 -18.41
C ALA A 356 41.83 20.47 -17.99
N GLY A 357 41.41 19.43 -17.29
CA GLY A 357 42.34 18.46 -16.75
C GLY A 357 41.65 17.22 -16.22
N VAL A 358 42.46 16.23 -15.90
CA VAL A 358 42.03 15.01 -15.25
C VAL A 358 42.52 15.05 -13.81
N ARG A 359 41.63 14.73 -12.86
CA ARG A 359 41.93 14.67 -11.43
C ARG A 359 41.81 13.23 -10.95
N LEU A 360 42.91 12.73 -10.42
CA LEU A 360 42.97 11.43 -9.73
C LEU A 360 43.10 11.66 -8.23
N GLU A 361 42.12 11.21 -7.46
CA GLU A 361 42.13 11.28 -6.00
C GLU A 361 42.35 9.89 -5.42
N VAL A 362 43.46 9.69 -4.70
CA VAL A 362 43.82 8.43 -4.05
C VAL A 362 43.76 8.62 -2.53
N PRO A 363 42.72 8.09 -1.85
CA PRO A 363 42.60 8.24 -0.41
C PRO A 363 43.56 7.28 0.32
N ILE A 364 44.68 7.80 0.84
CA ILE A 364 45.74 7.01 1.49
C ILE A 364 45.37 6.59 2.91
N PHE A 365 45.11 7.55 3.81
CA PHE A 365 44.81 7.28 5.22
C PHE A 365 43.71 8.20 5.75
N GLN A 366 42.75 7.64 6.49
CA GLN A 366 41.61 8.38 7.07
C GLN A 366 41.31 7.94 8.51
N GLY A 367 42.34 7.63 9.31
CA GLY A 367 42.17 7.30 10.73
C GLY A 367 41.31 6.06 10.99
N PHE A 368 41.47 5.00 10.19
CA PHE A 368 40.71 3.73 10.26
C PHE A 368 39.18 3.83 10.10
N ARG A 369 38.62 5.02 9.89
CA ARG A 369 37.17 5.25 9.75
C ARG A 369 36.51 4.37 8.69
N ARG A 370 37.18 4.17 7.54
CA ARG A 370 36.66 3.33 6.43
C ARG A 370 36.54 1.85 6.82
N PHE A 371 37.49 1.31 7.61
CA PHE A 371 37.41 -0.06 8.10
C PHE A 371 36.23 -0.24 9.06
N ALA A 372 36.01 0.72 9.97
CA ALA A 372 34.89 0.69 10.89
C ALA A 372 33.52 0.77 10.15
N ARG A 373 33.42 1.60 9.10
CA ARG A 373 32.20 1.69 8.26
C ARG A 373 31.91 0.38 7.52
N VAL A 374 32.92 -0.24 6.91
CA VAL A 374 32.75 -1.55 6.26
C VAL A 374 32.28 -2.61 7.27
N GLY A 375 32.91 -2.66 8.44
CA GLY A 375 32.51 -3.58 9.51
C GLY A 375 31.08 -3.35 10.00
N GLN A 376 30.64 -2.09 10.09
CA GLN A 376 29.26 -1.74 10.44
C GLN A 376 28.25 -2.25 9.40
N VAL A 377 28.48 -1.96 8.11
CA VAL A 377 27.57 -2.38 7.04
C VAL A 377 27.56 -3.91 6.89
N GLU A 378 28.72 -4.56 7.04
CA GLU A 378 28.79 -6.03 7.03
C GLU A 378 27.99 -6.65 8.18
N ALA A 379 28.07 -6.09 9.39
CA ALA A 379 27.25 -6.52 10.52
C ALA A 379 25.74 -6.31 10.25
N MET A 380 25.37 -5.22 9.56
CA MET A 380 23.98 -4.96 9.15
C MET A 380 23.48 -5.97 8.11
N VAL A 381 24.30 -6.38 7.14
CA VAL A 381 23.96 -7.45 6.18
C VAL A 381 23.68 -8.75 6.93
N ARG A 382 24.59 -9.20 7.80
CA ARG A 382 24.40 -10.42 8.62
C ARG A 382 23.18 -10.34 9.53
N GLN A 383 22.89 -9.16 10.07
CA GLN A 383 21.68 -8.93 10.85
C GLN A 383 20.42 -9.13 9.99
N ASN A 384 20.38 -8.61 8.77
CA ASN A 384 19.24 -8.78 7.86
C ASN A 384 19.11 -10.23 7.36
N GLU A 385 20.20 -10.95 7.13
CA GLU A 385 20.18 -12.40 6.85
C GLU A 385 19.54 -13.18 8.00
N THR A 386 19.91 -12.86 9.25
CA THR A 386 19.31 -13.49 10.44
C THR A 386 17.82 -13.16 10.56
N ARG A 387 17.41 -11.92 10.20
CA ARG A 387 15.99 -11.54 10.14
C ARG A 387 15.24 -12.32 9.07
N LEU A 388 15.85 -12.56 7.91
CA LEU A 388 15.25 -13.39 6.85
C LEU A 388 15.01 -14.81 7.34
N VAL A 389 16.00 -15.47 7.95
CA VAL A 389 15.85 -16.84 8.48
C VAL A 389 14.70 -16.92 9.49
N ARG A 390 14.58 -15.92 10.38
CA ARG A 390 13.45 -15.85 11.32
C ARG A 390 12.12 -15.67 10.59
N ALA A 391 12.06 -14.76 9.61
CA ALA A 391 10.85 -14.52 8.83
C ALA A 391 10.42 -15.77 8.02
N GLU A 392 11.37 -16.55 7.50
CA GLU A 392 11.10 -17.84 6.85
C GLU A 392 10.47 -18.83 7.82
N GLN A 393 10.98 -18.93 9.05
CA GLN A 393 10.39 -19.79 10.10
C GLN A 393 8.99 -19.32 10.50
N ASP A 394 8.79 -18.02 10.66
CA ASP A 394 7.50 -17.43 11.00
C ASP A 394 6.49 -17.66 9.84
N ALA A 395 6.91 -17.54 8.59
CA ALA A 395 6.10 -17.83 7.40
C ALA A 395 5.68 -19.30 7.34
N VAL A 396 6.61 -20.24 7.58
CA VAL A 396 6.30 -21.67 7.64
C VAL A 396 5.25 -21.98 8.71
N ASN A 397 5.41 -21.40 9.90
CA ASN A 397 4.44 -21.58 10.99
C ASN A 397 3.07 -20.97 10.62
N GLN A 398 3.04 -19.78 10.05
CA GLN A 398 1.80 -19.12 9.66
C GLN A 398 1.04 -19.90 8.59
N VAL A 399 1.73 -20.38 7.54
CA VAL A 399 1.10 -21.20 6.49
C VAL A 399 0.53 -22.48 7.07
N ARG A 400 1.26 -23.16 7.97
CA ARG A 400 0.77 -24.37 8.64
C ARG A 400 -0.49 -24.08 9.48
N THR A 401 -0.46 -23.05 10.31
CA THR A 401 -1.61 -22.68 11.15
C THR A 401 -2.83 -22.33 10.31
N LEU A 402 -2.66 -21.61 9.20
CA LEU A 402 -3.77 -21.25 8.32
C LEU A 402 -4.29 -22.46 7.54
N TYR A 403 -3.42 -23.37 7.13
CA TYR A 403 -3.83 -24.64 6.51
C TYR A 403 -4.69 -25.48 7.46
N GLU A 404 -4.25 -25.63 8.72
CA GLU A 404 -5.01 -26.32 9.78
C GLU A 404 -6.34 -25.60 10.08
N ALA A 405 -6.35 -24.26 10.08
CA ALA A 405 -7.56 -23.47 10.29
C ALA A 405 -8.60 -23.65 9.17
N VAL A 406 -8.16 -23.79 7.91
CA VAL A 406 -9.07 -24.09 6.78
C VAL A 406 -9.70 -25.47 6.94
N ASP A 407 -8.90 -26.49 7.28
CA ASP A 407 -9.39 -27.86 7.49
C ASP A 407 -10.37 -27.93 8.68
N GLU A 408 -10.03 -27.27 9.80
CA GLU A 408 -10.92 -27.16 10.97
C GLU A 408 -12.23 -26.46 10.59
N ALA A 409 -12.17 -25.31 9.91
CA ALA A 409 -13.36 -24.56 9.52
C ALA A 409 -14.27 -25.38 8.59
N LEU A 410 -13.70 -26.14 7.64
CA LEU A 410 -14.45 -27.04 6.77
C LEU A 410 -15.12 -28.17 7.55
N ALA A 411 -14.40 -28.83 8.47
CA ALA A 411 -14.97 -29.88 9.31
C ALA A 411 -16.09 -29.36 10.22
N ARG A 412 -15.94 -28.13 10.74
CA ARG A 412 -17.00 -27.44 11.50
C ARG A 412 -18.21 -27.14 10.63
N ALA A 413 -18.03 -26.62 9.41
CA ALA A 413 -19.13 -26.35 8.48
C ALA A 413 -19.95 -27.61 8.17
N ARG A 414 -19.29 -28.75 7.90
CA ARG A 414 -19.95 -30.06 7.71
C ARG A 414 -20.79 -30.48 8.91
N SER A 415 -20.26 -30.28 10.11
CA SER A 415 -20.95 -30.65 11.36
C SER A 415 -22.15 -29.75 11.63
N GLN A 416 -22.00 -28.43 11.41
CA GLN A 416 -23.09 -27.46 11.60
C GLN A 416 -24.19 -27.62 10.56
N PHE A 417 -23.87 -28.00 9.32
CA PHE A 417 -24.88 -28.30 8.30
C PHE A 417 -25.84 -29.42 8.76
N ARG A 418 -25.30 -30.51 9.31
CA ARG A 418 -26.13 -31.58 9.88
C ARG A 418 -26.92 -31.12 11.11
N ALA A 419 -26.32 -30.26 11.93
CA ALA A 419 -27.01 -29.69 13.09
C ALA A 419 -28.21 -28.82 12.67
N VAL A 420 -28.09 -28.06 11.58
CA VAL A 420 -29.21 -27.30 10.98
C VAL A 420 -30.33 -28.26 10.58
N GLN A 421 -30.03 -29.31 9.79
CA GLN A 421 -31.05 -30.28 9.36
C GLN A 421 -31.77 -30.96 10.54
N GLN A 422 -31.04 -31.29 11.61
CA GLN A 422 -31.62 -31.87 12.82
C GLN A 422 -32.47 -30.88 13.59
N ALA A 423 -32.02 -29.63 13.72
CA ALA A 423 -32.75 -28.59 14.41
C ALA A 423 -34.02 -28.17 13.65
N GLU A 424 -33.98 -28.12 12.32
CA GLU A 424 -35.15 -27.91 11.46
C GLU A 424 -36.18 -29.00 11.70
N ARG A 425 -35.75 -30.26 11.66
CA ARG A 425 -36.65 -31.38 11.91
C ARG A 425 -37.22 -31.38 13.34
N GLY A 426 -36.40 -31.02 14.33
CA GLY A 426 -36.82 -30.88 15.72
C GLY A 426 -37.88 -29.80 15.90
N PHE A 427 -37.69 -28.64 15.24
CA PHE A 427 -38.66 -27.55 15.24
C PHE A 427 -39.98 -27.95 14.56
N GLU A 428 -39.93 -28.66 13.42
CA GLU A 428 -41.11 -29.19 12.76
C GLU A 428 -41.92 -30.14 13.66
N ILE A 429 -41.24 -31.06 14.34
CA ILE A 429 -41.87 -32.01 15.26
C ILE A 429 -42.49 -31.28 16.45
N ALA A 430 -41.74 -30.40 17.12
CA ALA A 430 -42.24 -29.65 18.28
C ALA A 430 -43.47 -28.79 17.90
N SER A 431 -43.43 -28.14 16.73
CA SER A 431 -44.54 -27.33 16.21
C SER A 431 -45.76 -28.17 15.84
N ALA A 432 -45.57 -29.40 15.35
CA ALA A 432 -46.66 -30.33 15.10
C ALA A 432 -47.29 -30.84 16.41
N GLU A 433 -46.46 -31.29 17.37
CA GLU A 433 -46.93 -31.78 18.67
C GLU A 433 -47.70 -30.72 19.46
N TYR A 434 -47.26 -29.47 19.42
CA TYR A 434 -47.97 -28.36 20.06
C TYR A 434 -49.34 -28.10 19.42
N ARG A 435 -49.44 -28.13 18.08
CA ARG A 435 -50.72 -27.97 17.36
C ARG A 435 -51.70 -29.10 17.64
N GLU A 436 -51.20 -30.31 17.85
CA GLU A 436 -52.00 -31.49 18.23
C GLU A 436 -52.30 -31.56 19.74
N GLY A 437 -51.83 -30.58 20.53
CA GLY A 437 -52.09 -30.49 21.97
C GLY A 437 -51.35 -31.53 22.83
N ILE A 438 -50.36 -32.22 22.26
CA ILE A 438 -49.54 -33.23 22.95
C ILE A 438 -48.14 -32.69 23.33
N GLY A 439 -47.75 -31.54 22.77
CA GLY A 439 -46.52 -30.82 23.07
C GLY A 439 -46.76 -29.53 23.86
N SER A 440 -45.69 -29.02 24.49
CA SER A 440 -45.72 -27.76 25.23
C SER A 440 -45.20 -26.60 24.38
N GLN A 441 -45.69 -25.38 24.62
CA GLN A 441 -45.14 -24.18 23.99
C GLN A 441 -43.63 -24.00 24.30
N LEU A 442 -43.12 -24.61 25.37
CA LEU A 442 -41.72 -24.49 25.78
C LEU A 442 -40.83 -25.24 24.82
N GLN A 443 -41.23 -26.44 24.43
CA GLN A 443 -40.54 -27.23 23.41
C GLN A 443 -40.47 -26.50 22.06
N VAL A 444 -41.54 -25.82 21.65
CA VAL A 444 -41.53 -25.01 20.40
C VAL A 444 -40.53 -23.86 20.51
N THR A 445 -40.53 -23.15 21.64
CA THR A 445 -39.62 -22.03 21.88
C THR A 445 -38.16 -22.50 21.92
N ASP A 446 -37.88 -23.59 22.62
CA ASP A 446 -36.53 -24.18 22.72
C ASP A 446 -36.04 -24.68 21.36
N ALA A 447 -36.92 -25.31 20.57
CA ALA A 447 -36.59 -25.79 19.24
C ALA A 447 -36.33 -24.64 18.24
N GLU A 448 -37.09 -23.55 18.31
CA GLU A 448 -36.87 -22.35 17.50
C GLU A 448 -35.52 -21.68 17.82
N VAL A 449 -35.19 -21.55 19.11
CA VAL A 449 -33.89 -21.02 19.55
C VAL A 449 -32.75 -21.93 19.07
N ALA A 450 -32.90 -23.25 19.19
CA ALA A 450 -31.92 -24.22 18.72
C ALA A 450 -31.72 -24.16 17.20
N LEU A 451 -32.81 -24.05 16.43
CA LEU A 451 -32.78 -23.90 14.97
C LEU A 451 -32.03 -22.65 14.55
N ARG A 452 -32.41 -21.48 15.09
CA ARG A 452 -31.75 -20.22 14.77
C ARG A 452 -30.26 -20.26 15.12
N GLN A 453 -29.92 -20.80 16.29
CA GLN A 453 -28.52 -20.93 16.71
C GLN A 453 -27.73 -21.85 15.78
N ALA A 454 -28.30 -22.98 15.35
CA ALA A 454 -27.67 -23.89 14.40
C ALA A 454 -27.44 -23.22 13.04
N GLN A 455 -28.42 -22.48 12.53
CA GLN A 455 -28.32 -21.74 11.26
C GLN A 455 -27.23 -20.66 11.33
N PHE A 456 -27.18 -19.89 12.42
CA PHE A 456 -26.14 -18.89 12.63
C PHE A 456 -24.75 -19.53 12.77
N ASN A 457 -24.62 -20.62 13.54
CA ASN A 457 -23.37 -21.36 13.68
C ASN A 457 -22.86 -21.90 12.35
N TYR A 458 -23.76 -22.34 11.46
CA TYR A 458 -23.41 -22.76 10.12
C TYR A 458 -22.88 -21.60 9.27
N ALA A 459 -23.61 -20.48 9.22
CA ALA A 459 -23.16 -19.27 8.52
C ALA A 459 -21.79 -18.77 9.05
N GLN A 460 -21.58 -18.82 10.36
CA GLN A 460 -20.30 -18.49 10.99
C GLN A 460 -19.18 -19.46 10.58
N ALA A 461 -19.46 -20.77 10.50
CA ALA A 461 -18.48 -21.75 10.05
C ALA A 461 -18.08 -21.55 8.58
N ILE A 462 -19.03 -21.18 7.72
CA ILE A 462 -18.75 -20.79 6.32
C ILE A 462 -17.91 -19.52 6.28
N TYR A 463 -18.26 -18.49 7.05
CA TYR A 463 -17.46 -17.27 7.17
C TYR A 463 -16.00 -17.58 7.56
N ASP A 464 -15.81 -18.41 8.60
CA ASP A 464 -14.48 -18.82 9.07
C ASP A 464 -13.71 -19.56 7.96
N PHE A 465 -14.38 -20.43 7.20
CA PHE A 465 -13.78 -21.14 6.07
C PHE A 465 -13.33 -20.19 4.95
N LEU A 466 -14.21 -19.28 4.51
CA LEU A 466 -13.88 -18.35 3.42
C LEU A 466 -12.78 -17.36 3.82
N THR A 467 -12.80 -16.87 5.06
CA THR A 467 -11.76 -15.96 5.57
C THR A 467 -10.43 -16.67 5.78
N ALA A 468 -10.42 -17.89 6.32
CA ALA A 468 -9.20 -18.69 6.47
C ALA A 468 -8.56 -19.00 5.11
N ARG A 469 -9.37 -19.27 4.07
CA ARG A 469 -8.88 -19.43 2.69
C ARG A 469 -8.23 -18.17 2.14
N ALA A 470 -8.89 -17.01 2.31
CA ALA A 470 -8.34 -15.75 1.84
C ALA A 470 -7.02 -15.40 2.55
N GLN A 471 -6.92 -15.69 3.84
CA GLN A 471 -5.69 -15.50 4.62
C GLN A 471 -4.58 -16.48 4.22
N LEU A 472 -4.92 -17.76 3.95
CA LEU A 472 -3.95 -18.76 3.47
C LEU A 472 -3.35 -18.33 2.12
N GLU A 473 -4.18 -17.84 1.20
CA GLU A 473 -3.72 -17.34 -0.09
C GLU A 473 -2.75 -16.15 0.05
N LEU A 474 -3.04 -15.21 0.97
CA LEU A 474 -2.14 -14.12 1.32
C LEU A 474 -0.82 -14.63 1.93
N ALA A 475 -0.90 -15.59 2.84
CA ALA A 475 0.27 -16.16 3.51
C ALA A 475 1.21 -16.91 2.56
N VAL A 476 0.69 -17.44 1.45
CA VAL A 476 1.46 -18.08 0.37
C VAL A 476 1.90 -17.06 -0.69
N GLY A 477 1.28 -15.88 -0.74
CA GLY A 477 1.62 -14.80 -1.68
C GLY A 477 1.03 -14.96 -3.08
N LEU A 478 -0.07 -15.71 -3.21
CA LEU A 478 -0.75 -15.99 -4.49
C LEU A 478 -1.98 -15.14 -4.75
N VAL A 479 -2.22 -14.09 -3.95
CA VAL A 479 -3.38 -13.23 -4.13
C VAL A 479 -3.28 -12.50 -5.47
N PRO A 480 -4.33 -12.55 -6.33
CA PRO A 480 -4.33 -11.88 -7.62
C PRO A 480 -4.15 -10.37 -7.47
N GLU A 481 -3.32 -9.77 -8.32
CA GLU A 481 -2.92 -8.37 -8.21
C GLU A 481 -3.73 -7.46 -9.15
N ARG A 482 -4.34 -8.06 -10.18
CA ARG A 482 -5.06 -7.34 -11.22
C ARG A 482 -6.46 -7.89 -11.43
N PRO A 483 -7.43 -7.04 -11.81
CA PRO A 483 -8.80 -7.45 -12.14
C PRO A 483 -8.92 -8.63 -13.11
N GLY A 484 -7.98 -8.80 -14.05
CA GLY A 484 -7.97 -9.86 -15.04
C GLY A 484 -7.34 -11.19 -14.59
N GLU A 485 -6.69 -11.22 -13.42
CA GLU A 485 -6.07 -12.44 -12.87
C GLU A 485 -7.03 -13.25 -11.99
N PHE A 486 -8.18 -12.66 -11.63
CA PHE A 486 -9.18 -13.34 -10.83
C PHE A 486 -9.87 -14.47 -11.63
N PRO A 487 -9.95 -15.69 -11.08
CA PRO A 487 -10.66 -16.78 -11.72
C PRO A 487 -12.12 -16.41 -11.98
N VAL A 488 -12.65 -16.85 -13.13
CA VAL A 488 -14.05 -16.63 -13.53
C VAL A 488 -14.81 -17.94 -13.34
N ALA A 489 -16.01 -17.88 -12.76
CA ALA A 489 -16.89 -19.03 -12.71
C ALA A 489 -17.17 -19.52 -14.14
N VAL A 490 -16.84 -20.79 -14.42
CA VAL A 490 -17.27 -21.45 -15.65
C VAL A 490 -18.78 -21.67 -15.50
N ARG A 491 -19.57 -20.89 -16.24
CA ARG A 491 -21.03 -20.97 -16.22
C ARG A 491 -21.55 -22.25 -16.87
#